data_AF-A0A842RNH0-F1
#
_entry.id   AF-A0A842RNH0-F1
#
_cell.length_a   1.000
_cell.length_b   1.000
_cell.length_c   1.000
_cell.angle_alpha   90.00
_cell.angle_beta   90.00
_cell.angle_gamma   90.00
#
_symmetry.space_group_name_H-M   'P 1'
#
loop_
_entity.id
_entity.type
_entity.pdbx_description
1 polymer ?
#
loop_
_entity_poly.entity_id
_entity_poly.type
_entity_poly.pdbx_seq_one_letter_code
_entity_poly.pdbx_strand_id
1 'polypeptide(L)'
;MTETKRTTVTLSKTYMDLIEDLIGVYGRTQAAVISNIVQHFFNNSSNFPLLEELRSRKKKKPDKKDIELKIQKVLKGVKSIQLDHFLEYLKIDRNFFFDNIEEWKEKFKFQLDYDKIIKEVNN
;
A
#
# COMPACT_ATOMS: atom_id res chain seq x y z
N MET A 1 7.25 -1.37 -29.85
CA MET A 1 6.67 -2.58 -29.26
C MET A 1 6.28 -2.26 -27.82
N THR A 2 5.02 -2.48 -27.45
CA THR A 2 4.58 -2.32 -26.05
C THR A 2 4.88 -3.61 -25.30
N GLU A 3 5.54 -3.54 -24.15
CA GLU A 3 5.74 -4.74 -23.31
C GLU A 3 4.39 -5.27 -22.83
N THR A 4 4.07 -6.52 -23.18
CA THR A 4 2.85 -7.21 -22.73
C THR A 4 3.19 -8.36 -21.80
N LYS A 5 2.41 -8.54 -20.73
CA LYS A 5 2.50 -9.69 -19.83
C LYS A 5 1.23 -10.53 -19.91
N ARG A 6 1.38 -11.86 -19.94
CA ARG A 6 0.26 -12.80 -19.86
C ARG A 6 -0.06 -13.09 -18.39
N THR A 7 -1.34 -13.13 -18.06
CA THR A 7 -1.84 -13.54 -16.75
C THR A 7 -3.09 -14.41 -16.91
N THR A 8 -3.40 -15.21 -15.89
CA THR A 8 -4.60 -16.03 -15.83
C THR A 8 -5.50 -15.48 -14.74
N VAL A 9 -6.78 -15.31 -15.05
CA VAL A 9 -7.80 -14.84 -14.10
C VAL A 9 -8.92 -15.86 -14.01
N THR A 10 -9.47 -16.03 -12.82
CA THR A 10 -10.67 -16.84 -12.60
C THR A 10 -11.85 -15.91 -12.41
N LEU A 11 -12.90 -16.11 -13.22
CA LEU A 11 -14.14 -15.34 -13.14
C LEU A 11 -15.29 -16.27 -12.78
N SER A 12 -16.34 -15.72 -12.16
CA SER A 12 -17.57 -16.49 -11.95
C SER A 12 -18.22 -16.81 -13.29
N LYS A 13 -19.03 -17.89 -13.31
CA LYS A 13 -19.73 -18.30 -14.52
C LYS A 13 -20.59 -17.18 -15.09
N THR A 14 -21.32 -16.45 -14.25
CA THR A 14 -22.13 -15.29 -14.66
C THR A 14 -21.33 -14.23 -15.41
N TYR A 15 -20.11 -13.91 -14.96
CA TYR A 15 -19.26 -12.94 -15.67
C TYR A 15 -18.70 -13.50 -16.97
N MET A 16 -18.43 -14.81 -17.02
CA MET A 16 -18.02 -15.47 -18.26
C MET A 16 -19.14 -15.48 -19.30
N ASP A 17 -20.37 -15.76 -18.89
CA ASP A 17 -21.54 -15.73 -19.76
C ASP A 17 -21.73 -14.31 -20.36
N LEU A 18 -21.62 -13.26 -19.54
CA LEU A 18 -21.66 -11.86 -20.02
C LEU A 18 -20.51 -11.52 -20.99
N ILE A 19 -19.32 -12.10 -20.79
CA ILE A 19 -18.19 -11.91 -21.72
C ILE A 19 -18.48 -12.61 -23.05
N GLU A 20 -19.11 -13.78 -23.03
CA GLU A 20 -19.49 -14.52 -24.24
C GLU A 20 -20.51 -13.76 -25.08
N ASP A 21 -21.51 -13.15 -24.44
CA ASP A 21 -22.52 -12.31 -25.11
C ASP A 21 -21.92 -11.10 -25.84
N LEU A 22 -20.73 -10.65 -25.40
CA LEU A 22 -20.03 -9.50 -26.00
C LEU A 22 -19.06 -9.90 -27.12
N ILE A 23 -18.89 -11.20 -27.41
CA ILE A 23 -18.09 -11.67 -28.53
C ILE A 23 -18.76 -11.28 -29.84
N GLY A 24 -17.96 -10.77 -30.79
CA GLY A 24 -18.44 -10.23 -32.06
C GLY A 24 -18.87 -8.76 -31.98
N VAL A 25 -19.24 -8.26 -30.80
CA VAL A 25 -19.62 -6.84 -30.60
C VAL A 25 -18.44 -6.04 -30.06
N TYR A 26 -17.81 -6.51 -28.99
CA TYR A 26 -16.76 -5.79 -28.26
C TYR A 26 -15.37 -6.40 -28.43
N GLY A 27 -15.28 -7.53 -29.15
CA GLY A 27 -14.02 -8.22 -29.46
C GLY A 27 -14.28 -9.54 -30.21
N ARG A 28 -13.29 -10.03 -30.97
CA ARG A 28 -13.45 -11.26 -31.76
C ARG A 28 -13.26 -12.56 -30.97
N THR A 29 -12.71 -12.47 -29.76
CA THR A 29 -12.45 -13.60 -28.87
C THR A 29 -12.72 -13.17 -27.42
N GLN A 30 -12.96 -14.12 -26.52
CA GLN A 30 -13.10 -13.85 -25.08
C GLN A 30 -11.94 -13.01 -24.54
N ALA A 31 -10.70 -13.38 -24.89
CA ALA A 31 -9.51 -12.65 -24.46
C ALA A 31 -9.48 -11.20 -24.97
N ALA A 32 -9.92 -10.96 -26.21
CA ALA A 32 -10.02 -9.61 -26.76
C ALA A 32 -11.09 -8.78 -26.04
N VAL A 33 -12.26 -9.38 -25.79
CA VAL A 33 -13.35 -8.73 -25.04
C VAL A 33 -12.89 -8.35 -23.64
N ILE A 34 -12.28 -9.29 -22.89
CA ILE A 34 -11.73 -9.03 -21.54
C ILE A 34 -10.69 -7.91 -21.59
N SER A 35 -9.76 -7.96 -22.55
CA SER A 35 -8.73 -6.93 -22.68
C SER A 35 -9.33 -5.56 -22.93
N ASN A 36 -10.33 -5.46 -23.80
CA ASN A 36 -11.01 -4.21 -24.12
C ASN A 36 -11.82 -3.67 -22.93
N ILE A 37 -12.47 -4.54 -22.14
CA ILE A 37 -13.17 -4.15 -20.91
C ILE A 37 -12.17 -3.57 -19.90
N VAL A 38 -11.05 -4.26 -19.67
CA VAL A 38 -10.01 -3.82 -18.74
C VAL A 38 -9.40 -2.48 -19.20
N GLN A 39 -9.09 -2.33 -20.48
CA GLN A 39 -8.59 -1.06 -21.02
C GLN A 39 -9.61 0.07 -20.86
N HIS A 40 -10.88 -0.17 -21.17
CA HIS A 40 -11.93 0.81 -20.98
C HIS A 40 -12.06 1.23 -19.51
N PHE A 41 -11.99 0.28 -18.58
CA PHE A 41 -12.00 0.56 -17.15
C PHE A 41 -10.84 1.47 -16.73
N PHE A 42 -9.61 1.20 -17.18
CA PHE A 42 -8.43 1.99 -16.83
C PHE A 42 -8.33 3.33 -17.57
N ASN A 43 -8.96 3.46 -18.74
CA ASN A 43 -8.99 4.72 -19.49
C ASN A 43 -10.08 5.68 -19.00
N ASN A 44 -11.05 5.18 -18.21
CA ASN A 44 -12.08 6.02 -17.64
C ASN A 44 -11.63 6.65 -16.32
N SER A 45 -11.40 7.97 -16.35
CA SER A 45 -10.97 8.76 -15.19
C SER A 45 -11.92 8.69 -13.99
N SER A 46 -13.21 8.37 -14.18
CA SER A 46 -14.16 8.20 -13.08
C SER A 46 -13.81 7.03 -12.16
N ASN A 47 -13.01 6.07 -12.63
CA ASN A 47 -12.60 4.90 -11.87
C ASN A 47 -11.33 5.13 -11.03
N PHE A 48 -10.64 6.27 -11.21
CA PHE A 48 -9.40 6.55 -10.48
C PHE A 48 -9.57 6.61 -8.96
N PRO A 49 -10.63 7.22 -8.40
CA PRO A 49 -10.86 7.20 -6.95
C PRO A 49 -10.92 5.79 -6.37
N LEU A 50 -11.61 4.85 -7.04
CA LEU A 50 -11.67 3.45 -6.64
C LEU A 50 -10.29 2.78 -6.68
N LEU A 51 -9.49 3.05 -7.71
CA LEU A 51 -8.13 2.52 -7.82
C LEU A 51 -7.23 3.02 -6.69
N GLU A 52 -7.34 4.30 -6.32
CA GLU A 52 -6.59 4.88 -5.20
C GLU A 52 -7.05 4.30 -3.86
N GLU A 53 -8.35 4.11 -3.66
CA GLU A 53 -8.89 3.42 -2.50
C GLU A 53 -8.31 2.00 -2.38
N LEU A 54 -8.34 1.21 -3.46
CA LEU A 54 -7.81 -0.15 -3.47
C LEU A 54 -6.28 -0.18 -3.26
N ARG A 55 -5.54 0.80 -3.80
CA ARG A 55 -4.10 0.96 -3.53
C ARG A 55 -3.82 1.29 -2.08
N SER A 56 -4.67 2.09 -1.44
CA SER A 56 -4.53 2.43 -0.02
C SER A 56 -4.68 1.19 0.88
N ARG A 57 -5.53 0.22 0.48
CA ARG A 57 -5.66 -1.09 1.14
C ARG A 57 -4.43 -1.98 0.96
N LYS A 58 -3.63 -1.73 -0.08
CA LYS A 58 -2.33 -2.38 -0.31
C LYS A 58 -1.20 -1.75 0.51
N LYS A 59 -1.48 -0.86 1.49
CA LYS A 59 -0.49 -0.45 2.50
C LYS A 59 0.06 -1.72 3.15
N LYS A 60 1.25 -2.12 2.67
CA LYS A 60 1.97 -3.33 3.06
C LYS A 60 2.02 -3.34 4.58
N LYS A 61 1.73 -4.49 5.22
CA LYS A 61 2.26 -4.75 6.56
C LYS A 61 3.75 -4.40 6.50
N PRO A 62 4.19 -3.33 7.17
CA PRO A 62 5.55 -2.86 6.99
C PRO A 62 6.48 -3.97 7.50
N ASP A 63 7.54 -4.27 6.74
CA ASP A 63 8.49 -5.32 7.13
C ASP A 63 9.14 -4.89 8.44
N LYS A 64 8.89 -5.64 9.52
CA LYS A 64 9.39 -5.31 10.87
C LYS A 64 10.88 -5.03 10.85
N LYS A 65 11.68 -5.77 10.07
CA LYS A 65 13.14 -5.55 9.99
C LYS A 65 13.50 -4.20 9.37
N ASP A 66 12.79 -3.79 8.32
CA ASP A 66 13.01 -2.49 7.66
C ASP A 66 12.60 -1.32 8.56
N ILE A 67 11.49 -1.47 9.30
CA ILE A 67 11.05 -0.46 10.29
C ILE A 67 12.09 -0.30 11.38
N GLU A 68 12.55 -1.39 12.00
CA GLU A 68 13.53 -1.34 13.08
C GLU A 68 14.82 -0.66 12.64
N LEU A 69 15.32 -0.97 11.44
CA LEU A 69 16.49 -0.31 10.86
C LEU A 69 16.27 1.20 10.66
N LYS A 70 15.07 1.60 10.22
CA LYS A 70 14.71 3.01 10.07
C LYS A 70 14.61 3.73 11.41
N ILE A 71 14.00 3.10 12.43
CA ILE A 71 13.93 3.65 13.79
C ILE A 71 15.34 3.90 14.33
N GLN A 72 16.24 2.92 14.22
CA GLN A 72 17.63 3.08 14.64
C GLN A 72 18.34 4.22 13.91
N LYS A 73 18.15 4.33 12.59
CA LYS A 73 18.78 5.39 11.78
C LYS A 73 18.30 6.78 12.20
N VAL A 74 16.98 6.96 12.35
CA VAL A 74 16.41 8.24 12.78
C VAL A 74 16.90 8.58 14.19
N LEU A 75 16.78 7.69 15.16
CA LEU A 75 17.18 7.95 16.53
C LEU A 75 18.71 8.05 16.71
N LYS A 76 19.53 7.62 15.73
CA LYS A 76 20.97 7.89 15.74
C LYS A 76 21.28 9.35 15.39
N GLY A 77 20.54 9.94 14.46
CA GLY A 77 20.82 11.27 13.91
C GLY A 77 20.10 12.42 14.61
N VAL A 78 18.99 12.16 15.32
CA VAL A 78 18.19 13.21 15.95
C VAL A 78 17.90 12.92 17.42
N LYS A 79 17.93 13.96 18.26
CA LYS A 79 17.50 13.89 19.68
C LYS A 79 15.98 13.86 19.82
N SER A 80 15.27 14.47 18.87
CA SER A 80 13.80 14.50 18.86
C SER A 80 13.26 14.67 17.44
N ILE A 81 12.07 14.13 17.17
CA ILE A 81 11.38 14.21 15.88
C ILE A 81 9.87 14.32 16.10
N GLN A 82 9.17 15.11 15.26
CA GLN A 82 7.71 15.17 15.28
C GLN A 82 7.11 13.82 14.88
N LEU A 83 6.01 13.41 15.50
CA LEU A 83 5.38 12.12 15.29
C LEU A 83 4.98 11.95 13.83
N ASP A 84 4.36 12.95 13.21
CA ASP A 84 3.96 12.86 11.80
C ASP A 84 5.15 12.63 10.86
N HIS A 85 6.26 13.33 11.08
CA HIS A 85 7.50 13.12 10.31
C HIS A 85 8.11 11.74 10.57
N PHE A 86 7.99 11.23 11.79
CA PHE A 86 8.44 9.89 12.15
C PHE A 86 7.62 8.82 11.43
N LEU A 87 6.30 8.93 11.46
CA LEU A 87 5.38 8.01 10.79
C LEU A 87 5.57 8.03 9.27
N GLU A 88 5.74 9.22 8.70
CA GLU A 88 6.04 9.40 7.27
C GLU A 88 7.36 8.74 6.87
N TYR A 89 8.42 8.94 7.66
CA TYR A 89 9.72 8.31 7.43
C TYR A 89 9.66 6.78 7.50
N LEU A 90 8.92 6.26 8.48
CA LEU A 90 8.68 4.82 8.63
C LEU A 90 7.72 4.26 7.58
N LYS A 91 6.92 5.11 6.93
CA LYS A 91 5.83 4.77 6.01
C LYS A 91 4.77 3.88 6.68
N ILE A 92 4.42 4.22 7.92
CA ILE A 92 3.41 3.52 8.72
C ILE A 92 2.29 4.49 9.10
N ASP A 93 1.11 3.95 9.46
CA ASP A 93 0.03 4.76 10.02
C ASP A 93 0.10 4.82 11.55
N ARG A 94 -0.70 5.73 12.13
CA ARG A 94 -0.78 5.94 13.59
C ARG A 94 -1.21 4.66 14.30
N ASN A 95 -2.17 3.91 13.78
CA ASN A 95 -2.69 2.70 14.41
C ASN A 95 -1.57 1.66 14.56
N PHE A 96 -0.84 1.39 13.47
CA PHE A 96 0.29 0.47 13.50
C PHE A 96 1.39 0.94 14.46
N PHE A 97 1.67 2.23 14.53
CA PHE A 97 2.64 2.77 15.49
C PHE A 97 2.19 2.53 16.93
N PHE A 98 0.95 2.87 17.29
CA PHE A 98 0.44 2.69 18.66
C PHE A 98 0.31 1.22 19.07
N ASP A 99 0.04 0.32 18.12
CA ASP A 99 0.02 -1.12 18.37
C ASP A 99 1.40 -1.70 18.74
N ASN A 100 2.49 -1.04 18.32
CA ASN A 100 3.87 -1.52 18.52
C ASN A 100 4.72 -0.57 19.41
N ILE A 101 4.13 0.51 19.92
CA ILE A 101 4.88 1.59 20.57
C ILE A 101 5.58 1.13 21.85
N GLU A 102 4.93 0.30 22.66
CA GLU A 102 5.51 -0.18 23.93
C GLU A 102 6.74 -1.05 23.69
N GLU A 103 6.67 -1.99 22.73
CA GLU A 103 7.82 -2.81 22.31
C GLU A 103 8.98 -1.92 21.82
N TRP A 104 8.67 -0.89 21.03
CA TRP A 104 9.68 -0.01 20.44
C TRP A 104 10.31 0.95 21.45
N LYS A 105 9.54 1.48 22.41
CA LYS A 105 10.07 2.30 23.51
C LYS A 105 11.10 1.51 24.31
N GLU A 106 10.80 0.27 24.67
CA GLU A 106 11.71 -0.60 25.42
C GLU A 106 13.00 -0.90 24.64
N LYS A 107 12.85 -1.25 23.36
CA LYS A 107 13.94 -1.68 22.48
C LYS A 107 14.85 -0.54 22.03
N PHE A 108 14.29 0.63 21.73
CA PHE A 108 15.01 1.76 21.14
C PHE A 108 15.23 2.94 22.08
N LYS A 109 14.71 2.86 23.33
CA LYS A 109 14.91 3.86 24.38
C LYS A 109 14.51 5.26 23.92
N PHE A 110 13.24 5.40 23.55
CA PHE A 110 12.63 6.70 23.27
C PHE A 110 11.31 6.84 24.02
N GLN A 111 10.87 8.08 24.19
CA GLN A 111 9.58 8.44 24.76
C GLN A 111 8.73 9.19 23.74
N LEU A 112 7.41 9.07 23.87
CA LEU A 112 6.45 9.86 23.13
C LEU A 112 5.90 10.94 24.07
N ASP A 113 6.15 12.20 23.75
CA ASP A 113 5.62 13.37 24.44
C ASP A 113 4.64 14.10 23.51
N TYR A 114 3.35 13.87 23.74
CA TYR A 114 2.25 14.28 22.86
C TYR A 114 2.48 13.90 21.39
N ASP A 115 2.99 14.85 20.60
CA ASP A 115 3.20 14.72 19.15
C ASP A 115 4.68 14.62 18.80
N LYS A 116 5.55 14.30 19.77
CA LYS A 116 7.00 14.30 19.59
C LYS A 116 7.65 13.04 20.14
N ILE A 117 8.50 12.41 19.34
CA ILE A 117 9.37 11.32 19.79
C ILE A 117 10.69 11.91 20.27
N ILE A 118 11.05 11.60 21.50
CA ILE A 118 12.26 12.07 22.18
C ILE A 118 13.12 10.86 22.51
N LYS A 119 14.36 10.87 22.05
CA LYS A 119 15.32 9.82 22.40
C LYS A 119 15.73 9.97 23.87
N GLU A 120 15.70 8.88 24.63
CA GLU A 120 16.30 8.84 25.95
C GLU A 120 17.82 8.88 25.79
N VAL A 121 18.43 9.95 26.30
CA VAL A 121 19.87 10.03 26.44
C VAL A 121 20.17 9.42 27.81
N ASN A 122 20.64 8.18 27.84
CA ASN A 122 21.24 7.66 29.07
C ASN A 122 22.45 8.55 29.39
N ASN A 123 22.37 9.27 30.52
CA ASN A 123 23.56 9.76 31.22
C ASN A 123 24.29 8.58 31.87
#